data_AF-A0A9X3CU12-F1
#
_entry.id   AF-A0A9X3CU12-F1
#
_cell.length_a   1.000
_cell.length_b   1.000
_cell.length_c   1.000
_cell.angle_alpha   90.00
_cell.angle_beta   90.00
_cell.angle_gamma   90.00
#
_symmetry.space_group_name_H-M   'P 1'
#
loop_
_entity.id
_entity.type
_entity.pdbx_description
1 polymer ?
#
loop_
_entity_poly.entity_id
_entity_poly.type
_entity_poly.pdbx_seq_one_letter_code
_entity_poly.pdbx_strand_id
1 'polypeptide(L)'
;MTPEEVDREFLRAYEKASRTSQKLPPDLMLKLYAYYKQATKHSQAYIPSGNSDLKNAFKLNALLQVKGLTVLEAKEAYIQLVEENIHD
;
A
#
# COMPACT_ATOMS: atom_id res chain seq x y z
N MET A 1 15.83 -4.53 9.22
CA MET A 1 16.17 -3.24 8.60
C MET A 1 16.07 -2.17 9.67
N THR A 2 16.95 -1.16 9.69
CA THR A 2 16.71 0.04 10.50
C THR A 2 15.53 0.83 9.93
N PRO A 3 14.88 1.72 10.70
CA PRO A 3 13.80 2.55 10.18
C PRO A 3 14.18 3.33 8.92
N GLU A 4 15.41 3.84 8.85
CA GLU A 4 15.94 4.59 7.69
C GLU A 4 16.12 3.68 6.46
N GLU A 5 16.55 2.43 6.68
CA GLU A 5 16.64 1.44 5.61
C GLU A 5 15.24 1.08 5.09
N VAL A 6 14.26 0.87 5.98
CA VAL A 6 12.88 0.59 5.59
C VAL A 6 12.31 1.74 4.76
N ASP A 7 12.58 2.99 5.13
CA ASP A 7 12.13 4.16 4.37
C ASP A 7 12.70 4.18 2.95
N ARG A 8 13.99 3.88 2.80
CA ARG A 8 14.64 3.82 1.49
C ARG A 8 14.09 2.67 0.63
N GLU A 9 13.94 1.48 1.20
CA GLU A 9 13.41 0.33 0.46
C GLU A 9 11.92 0.52 0.12
N PHE A 10 11.15 1.17 1.00
CA PHE A 10 9.75 1.51 0.72
C PHE A 10 9.62 2.44 -0.49
N LEU A 11 10.48 3.45 -0.61
CA LEU A 11 10.50 4.35 -1.77
C LEU A 11 10.87 3.60 -3.05
N ARG A 12 11.85 2.69 -3.00
CA ARG A 12 12.22 1.83 -4.14
C ARG A 12 11.08 0.91 -4.57
N ALA A 13 10.45 0.23 -3.62
CA ALA A 13 9.29 -0.62 -3.87
C ALA A 13 8.13 0.19 -4.48
N TYR A 14 7.90 1.41 -3.99
CA TYR A 14 6.88 2.29 -4.55
C TYR A 14 7.19 2.70 -5.99
N GLU A 15 8.44 3.05 -6.30
CA GLU A 15 8.87 3.40 -7.66
C GLU A 15 8.70 2.20 -8.61
N LYS A 16 9.12 1.00 -8.17
CA LYS A 16 8.95 -0.27 -8.91
C LYS A 16 7.47 -0.55 -9.19
N ALA A 17 6.63 -0.50 -8.16
CA ALA A 17 5.19 -0.72 -8.29
C ALA A 17 4.48 0.35 -9.14
N SER A 18 4.97 1.59 -9.14
CA SER A 18 4.40 2.68 -9.93
C SER A 18 4.78 2.63 -11.41
N ARG A 19 5.90 1.99 -11.75
CA ARG A 19 6.41 1.85 -13.12
C ARG A 19 6.07 0.52 -13.78
N THR A 20 5.66 -0.48 -13.01
CA THR A 20 5.32 -1.78 -13.58
C THR A 20 4.16 -1.68 -14.57
N SER A 21 4.28 -2.41 -15.67
CA SER A 21 3.18 -2.65 -16.62
C SER A 21 2.50 -3.99 -16.40
N GLN A 22 2.92 -4.74 -15.36
CA GLN A 22 2.34 -6.02 -15.01
C GLN A 22 0.87 -5.85 -14.59
N LYS A 23 -0.01 -6.70 -15.12
CA LYS A 23 -1.41 -6.73 -14.68
C LYS A 23 -1.51 -7.45 -13.34
N LEU A 24 -1.76 -6.67 -12.30
CA LEU A 24 -1.92 -7.20 -10.94
C LEU A 24 -3.38 -7.58 -10.67
N PRO A 25 -3.62 -8.67 -9.91
CA PRO A 25 -4.93 -8.99 -9.39
C PRO A 25 -5.54 -7.83 -8.57
N PRO A 26 -6.87 -7.62 -8.60
CA PRO A 26 -7.52 -6.54 -7.86
C PRO A 26 -7.30 -6.54 -6.35
N ASP A 27 -7.22 -7.71 -5.73
CA ASP A 27 -6.94 -7.86 -4.30
C ASP A 27 -5.53 -7.40 -3.95
N LEU A 28 -4.54 -7.71 -4.80
CA LEU A 28 -3.17 -7.25 -4.64
C LEU A 28 -3.08 -5.71 -4.75
N MET A 29 -3.77 -5.13 -5.73
CA MET A 29 -3.86 -3.67 -5.88
C MET A 29 -4.48 -3.00 -4.64
N LEU A 30 -5.51 -3.61 -4.05
CA LEU A 30 -6.15 -3.10 -2.83
C LEU A 30 -5.22 -3.18 -1.62
N LYS A 31 -4.45 -4.27 -1.47
CA LYS A 31 -3.45 -4.42 -0.40
C LYS A 31 -2.32 -3.40 -0.53
N LEU A 32 -1.75 -3.24 -1.73
CA LEU A 32 -0.72 -2.22 -2.01
C LEU A 32 -1.23 -0.82 -1.67
N TYR A 33 -2.46 -0.51 -2.10
CA TYR A 33 -3.11 0.76 -1.76
C TYR A 33 -3.25 0.96 -0.25
N ALA A 34 -3.73 -0.06 0.47
CA ALA A 34 -3.98 0.04 1.91
C ALA A 34 -2.68 0.24 2.70
N TYR A 35 -1.66 -0.58 2.42
CA TYR A 35 -0.35 -0.46 3.06
C TYR A 35 0.30 0.90 2.77
N TYR A 36 0.27 1.37 1.51
CA TYR A 36 0.80 2.68 1.17
C TYR A 36 0.10 3.81 1.94
N LYS A 37 -1.24 3.79 2.02
CA LYS A 37 -2.00 4.82 2.74
C LYS A 37 -1.76 4.78 4.24
N GLN A 38 -1.55 3.59 4.83
CA GLN A 38 -1.20 3.47 6.25
C GLN A 38 0.24 3.92 6.51
N ALA A 39 1.18 3.58 5.63
CA ALA A 39 2.59 3.97 5.68
C ALA A 39 2.84 5.49 5.52
N THR A 40 1.93 6.19 4.86
CA THR A 40 2.05 7.64 4.57
C THR A 40 1.12 8.52 5.40
N LYS A 41 0.31 7.92 6.30
CA LYS A 41 -0.77 8.61 6.99
C LYS A 41 -0.25 9.70 7.93
N HIS A 42 -0.66 10.93 7.68
CA HIS A 42 -0.53 12.05 8.61
C HIS A 42 -1.89 12.25 9.30
N SER A 43 -2.07 11.60 10.45
CA SER A 43 -3.10 11.82 11.51
C SER A 43 -4.60 11.94 11.18
N GLN A 44 -5.05 12.10 9.94
CA GLN A 44 -6.48 12.25 9.60
C GLN A 44 -7.12 10.97 9.07
N ALA A 45 -8.39 10.75 9.42
CA ALA A 45 -9.20 9.68 8.84
C ALA A 45 -9.40 9.94 7.34
N TYR A 46 -8.90 9.03 6.50
CA TYR A 46 -9.05 9.13 5.06
C TYR A 46 -10.25 8.29 4.61
N ILE A 47 -11.20 8.91 3.92
CA ILE A 47 -12.32 8.24 3.27
C ILE A 47 -12.01 8.20 1.76
N PRO A 48 -11.97 7.01 1.13
CA PRO A 48 -11.79 6.91 -0.31
C PRO A 48 -12.90 7.65 -1.06
N SER A 49 -12.50 8.53 -1.98
CA SER A 49 -13.40 9.27 -2.86
C SER A 49 -13.17 8.89 -4.33
N GLY A 50 -14.20 9.05 -5.16
CA GLY A 50 -14.18 8.74 -6.59
C GLY A 50 -15.56 8.36 -7.12
N ASN A 51 -15.68 8.20 -8.44
CA ASN A 51 -16.97 8.07 -9.15
C ASN A 51 -17.66 6.70 -8.99
N SER A 52 -17.08 5.75 -8.24
CA SER A 52 -17.62 4.40 -8.07
C SER A 52 -17.64 4.02 -6.61
N ASP A 53 -18.85 3.99 -6.05
CA ASP A 53 -19.08 3.61 -4.65
C ASP A 53 -18.59 2.21 -4.34
N LEU A 54 -18.74 1.27 -5.29
CA LEU A 54 -18.23 -0.09 -5.14
C LEU A 54 -16.70 -0.10 -4.96
N LYS A 55 -15.95 0.61 -5.81
CA LYS A 55 -14.49 0.71 -5.69
C LYS A 55 -14.09 1.40 -4.39
N ASN A 56 -14.82 2.45 -3.99
CA ASN A 56 -14.58 3.16 -2.75
C ASN A 56 -14.82 2.26 -1.53
N ALA A 57 -15.88 1.43 -1.54
CA ALA A 57 -16.18 0.47 -0.49
C ALA A 57 -15.08 -0.59 -0.33
N PHE A 58 -14.56 -1.12 -1.44
CA PHE A 58 -13.41 -2.05 -1.39
C PHE A 58 -12.15 -1.40 -0.84
N LYS A 59 -11.84 -0.17 -1.26
CA LYS A 59 -10.71 0.60 -0.72
C LYS A 59 -10.88 0.85 0.78
N LEU A 60 -12.08 1.21 1.22
CA LEU A 60 -12.36 1.46 2.63
C LEU A 60 -12.18 0.18 3.46
N ASN A 61 -12.71 -0.95 2.99
CA ASN A 61 -12.52 -2.24 3.63
C ASN A 61 -11.03 -2.59 3.75
N ALA A 62 -10.26 -2.45 2.68
CA ALA A 62 -8.81 -2.70 2.72
C ALA A 62 -8.08 -1.78 3.72
N LEU A 63 -8.45 -0.50 3.80
CA LEU A 63 -7.88 0.42 4.81
C LEU A 63 -8.23 0.01 6.24
N LEU A 64 -9.45 -0.47 6.47
CA LEU A 64 -9.87 -0.96 7.79
C LEU A 64 -9.06 -2.19 8.22
N GLN A 65 -8.74 -3.09 7.29
CA GLN A 65 -7.95 -4.30 7.55
C GLN A 65 -6.53 -3.99 8.05
N VAL A 66 -5.92 -2.88 7.61
CA VAL A 66 -4.53 -2.52 7.96
C VAL A 66 -4.44 -1.42 9.02
N LYS A 67 -5.57 -0.95 9.56
CA LYS A 67 -5.64 0.21 10.46
C LYS A 67 -4.80 0.06 11.74
N GLY A 68 -4.59 -1.17 12.20
CA GLY A 68 -3.83 -1.48 13.41
C GLY A 68 -2.32 -1.47 13.25
N LEU A 69 -1.81 -1.43 12.01
CA LEU A 69 -0.37 -1.44 11.74
C LEU A 69 0.27 -0.10 12.08
N THR A 70 1.47 -0.13 12.63
CA THR A 70 2.35 1.02 12.68
C THR A 70 2.79 1.45 11.28
N VAL A 71 3.32 2.68 11.17
CA VAL A 71 3.88 3.17 9.90
C VAL A 71 5.01 2.26 9.41
N LEU A 72 5.86 1.77 10.33
CA LEU A 72 6.99 0.90 9.99
C LEU A 72 6.50 -0.45 9.46
N GLU A 73 5.57 -1.11 10.16
CA GLU A 73 5.00 -2.39 9.73
C GLU A 73 4.27 -2.27 8.38
N ALA A 74 3.57 -1.16 8.15
CA ALA A 74 2.91 -0.93 6.87
C ALA A 74 3.91 -0.75 5.71
N LYS A 75 5.07 -0.13 5.96
CA LYS A 75 6.15 -0.01 4.96
C LYS A 75 6.77 -1.37 4.68
N GLU A 76 7.09 -2.14 5.71
CA GLU A 76 7.66 -3.50 5.56
C GLU A 76 6.70 -4.42 4.80
N ALA A 77 5.41 -4.41 5.15
CA ALA A 77 4.40 -5.19 4.44
C ALA A 77 4.25 -4.76 2.97
N TYR A 78 4.34 -3.46 2.68
CA TYR A 78 4.32 -2.96 1.31
C TYR A 78 5.54 -3.46 0.51
N ILE A 79 6.74 -3.34 1.08
CA ILE A 79 7.99 -3.81 0.45
C ILE A 79 7.88 -5.29 0.12
N GLN A 80 7.52 -6.11 1.12
CA GLN A 80 7.38 -7.55 0.93
C GLN A 80 6.40 -7.88 -0.20
N LEU A 81 5.23 -7.23 -0.20
CA LEU A 81 4.19 -7.49 -1.19
C LEU A 81 4.65 -7.15 -2.62
N VAL A 82 5.41 -6.06 -2.77
CA VAL A 82 5.99 -5.67 -4.07
C VAL A 82 7.03 -6.68 -4.53
N GLU A 83 7.98 -7.07 -3.67
CA GLU A 83 9.04 -8.01 -4.05
C GLU A 83 8.52 -9.40 -4.40
N GLU A 84 7.46 -9.86 -3.73
CA GLU A 84 6.87 -11.17 -4.00
C GLU A 84 6.04 -11.23 -5.29
N ASN A 85 5.50 -10.10 -5.76
CA ASN A 85 4.48 -10.11 -6.81
C ASN A 85 4.79 -9.26 -8.04
N ILE A 86 5.76 -8.35 -7.96
CA ILE A 86 6.15 -7.47 -9.06
C ILE A 86 7.57 -7.87 -9.46
N HIS A 87 7.66 -8.58 -10.58
CA HIS A 87 8.91 -9.00 -11.17
C HIS A 87 9.18 -8.13 -12.40
N ASP A 88 10.44 -7.72 -12.57
CA ASP A 88 10.88 -6.95 -13.74
C ASP A 88 10.87 -7.81 -15.02
#